data_AF-A0A977KCK2-F1
#
_entry.id   AF-A0A977KCK2-F1
#
_cell.length_a   1.000
_cell.length_b   1.000
_cell.length_c   1.000
_cell.angle_alpha   90.00
_cell.angle_beta   90.00
_cell.angle_gamma   90.00
#
_symmetry.space_group_name_H-M   'P 1'
#
loop_
_entity.id
_entity.type
_entity.pdbx_description
1 polymer ?
#
loop_
_entity_poly.entity_id
_entity_poly.type
_entity_poly.pdbx_seq_one_letter_code
_entity_poly.pdbx_strand_id
1 'polypeptide(L)'
;MKRALGEVTGVLTHWDADGIMVANKYMTFFKDRYVNLYIPEIGSWSIRAVPEEVNLEDVLAVFDYNIPTHEMGQLKPRLVIIDHHSIPAPEGAIACNPLVEGGWAPSATYVLSSLFDSYDWRDAVSIAADLVEPEKWEGWKRLSEELGIETEEAKEAAAIVNACHRIGDTFCILSLSERAHLLGLKGILESPSLRRRREKVLKLLDELENLLKCVESDGITFCEIESDDKRLILISALWRRLYKKIKAKELIILMKGKNKARIYCRGELFDHLKLIEMLRGKVYEVGGKPEVCSAIMPLHVVERVLNVLGVPR
;
A
#
# COMPACT_ATOMS: atom_id res chain seq x y z
N MET A 1 23.35 -2.03 -7.68
CA MET A 1 22.23 -1.23 -7.15
C MET A 1 22.56 0.26 -6.99
N LYS A 2 23.38 0.70 -6.02
CA LYS A 2 23.64 2.14 -5.76
C LYS A 2 24.00 2.99 -6.99
N ARG A 3 24.87 2.48 -7.86
CA ARG A 3 25.21 3.15 -9.13
C ARG A 3 23.99 3.36 -10.02
N ALA A 4 23.13 2.35 -10.17
CA ALA A 4 21.93 2.43 -10.99
C ALA A 4 20.92 3.44 -10.43
N LEU A 5 20.74 3.46 -9.10
CA LEU A 5 19.96 4.50 -8.41
C LEU A 5 20.52 5.91 -8.67
N GLY A 6 21.84 6.04 -8.75
CA GLY A 6 22.52 7.28 -9.13
C GLY A 6 22.42 7.62 -10.63
N GLU A 7 21.75 6.84 -11.46
CA GLU A 7 21.50 7.14 -12.89
C GLU A 7 20.02 7.46 -13.14
N VAL A 8 19.15 7.32 -12.14
CA VAL A 8 17.70 7.54 -12.23
C VAL A 8 17.37 8.98 -12.63
N THR A 9 16.37 9.12 -13.50
CA THR A 9 15.80 10.38 -14.01
C THR A 9 14.31 10.51 -13.70
N GLY A 10 13.63 9.41 -13.37
CA GLY A 10 12.24 9.41 -12.91
C GLY A 10 11.99 8.41 -11.78
N VAL A 11 11.05 8.71 -10.90
CA VAL A 11 10.60 7.84 -9.80
C VAL A 11 9.10 7.61 -9.95
N LEU A 12 8.70 6.36 -10.21
CA LEU A 12 7.33 5.88 -10.08
C LEU A 12 7.17 5.27 -8.69
N THR A 13 6.26 5.80 -7.87
CA THR A 13 6.12 5.35 -6.49
C THR A 13 4.67 5.08 -6.10
N HIS A 14 4.46 4.08 -5.25
CA HIS A 14 3.15 3.79 -4.67
C HIS A 14 2.66 4.97 -3.79
N TRP A 15 1.34 5.11 -3.70
CA TRP A 15 0.69 6.29 -3.10
C TRP A 15 0.48 6.19 -1.58
N ASP A 16 0.83 5.07 -0.96
CA ASP A 16 0.71 4.91 0.48
C ASP A 16 1.97 5.39 1.21
N ALA A 17 1.98 5.22 2.53
CA ALA A 17 3.06 5.76 3.34
C ALA A 17 4.41 5.11 3.04
N ASP A 18 4.50 3.81 2.71
CA ASP A 18 5.79 3.22 2.38
C ASP A 18 6.34 3.78 1.07
N GLY A 19 5.54 3.74 -0.01
CA GLY A 19 5.88 4.38 -1.29
C GLY A 19 6.30 5.84 -1.15
N ILE A 20 5.53 6.66 -0.43
CA ILE A 20 5.87 8.08 -0.19
C ILE A 20 7.22 8.22 0.52
N MET A 21 7.48 7.40 1.53
CA MET A 21 8.69 7.50 2.35
C MET A 21 9.93 6.99 1.62
N VAL A 22 9.84 5.91 0.85
CA VAL A 22 10.97 5.41 0.06
C VAL A 22 11.35 6.40 -1.04
N ALA A 23 10.36 7.02 -1.71
CA ALA A 23 10.61 8.10 -2.65
C ALA A 23 11.29 9.29 -1.96
N ASN A 24 10.78 9.72 -0.80
CA ASN A 24 11.39 10.82 -0.05
C ASN A 24 12.81 10.55 0.41
N LYS A 25 13.07 9.32 0.82
CA LYS A 25 14.40 8.89 1.26
C LYS A 25 15.37 8.84 0.08
N TYR A 26 14.94 8.31 -1.06
CA TYR A 26 15.69 8.38 -2.31
C TYR A 26 16.05 9.84 -2.68
N MET A 27 15.08 10.76 -2.64
CA MET A 27 15.34 12.19 -2.91
C MET A 27 16.37 12.81 -1.97
N THR A 28 16.49 12.29 -0.74
CA THR A 28 17.48 12.77 0.23
C THR A 28 18.88 12.25 -0.10
N PHE A 29 19.01 10.98 -0.50
CA PHE A 29 20.29 10.40 -0.92
C PHE A 29 20.84 11.03 -2.21
N PHE A 30 19.95 11.50 -3.08
CA PHE A 30 20.30 12.06 -4.39
C PHE A 30 19.84 13.51 -4.54
N LYS A 31 19.92 14.31 -3.47
CA LYS A 31 19.38 15.69 -3.38
C LYS A 31 19.88 16.67 -4.43
N ASP A 32 21.03 16.41 -5.04
CA ASP A 32 21.64 17.27 -6.07
C ASP A 32 21.14 16.95 -7.48
N ARG A 33 20.17 16.04 -7.61
CA ARG A 33 19.59 15.62 -8.88
C ARG A 33 18.14 16.06 -9.00
N TYR A 34 17.79 16.52 -10.20
CA TYR A 34 16.40 16.62 -10.60
C TYR A 34 15.93 15.25 -11.07
N VAL A 35 14.81 14.77 -10.50
CA VAL A 35 14.11 13.59 -10.98
C VAL A 35 12.62 13.90 -11.08
N ASN A 36 11.98 13.38 -12.11
CA ASN A 36 10.53 13.47 -12.24
C ASN A 36 9.88 12.49 -11.26
N LEU A 37 8.84 12.92 -10.55
CA LEU A 37 8.07 12.07 -9.66
C LEU A 37 6.71 11.75 -10.29
N TYR A 38 6.40 10.46 -10.38
CA TYR A 38 5.18 9.93 -10.97
C TYR A 38 4.40 9.16 -9.91
N ILE A 39 3.11 9.52 -9.77
CA ILE A 39 2.16 8.83 -8.91
C ILE A 39 1.15 8.15 -9.83
N PRO A 40 0.97 6.83 -9.74
CA PRO A 40 -0.03 6.14 -10.53
C PRO A 40 -1.46 6.50 -10.09
N GLU A 41 -2.46 6.17 -10.92
CA GLU A 41 -3.86 6.29 -10.53
C GLU A 41 -4.12 5.54 -9.21
N ILE A 42 -4.61 6.27 -8.19
CA ILE A 42 -4.79 5.73 -6.84
C ILE A 42 -5.79 4.57 -6.85
N GLY A 43 -5.36 3.47 -6.26
CA GLY A 43 -6.15 2.26 -6.15
C GLY A 43 -6.12 1.41 -7.41
N SER A 44 -5.08 1.57 -8.25
CA SER A 44 -4.82 0.66 -9.36
C SER A 44 -3.38 0.18 -9.46
N TRP A 45 -3.17 -1.13 -9.66
CA TRP A 45 -1.85 -1.78 -9.74
C TRP A 45 -1.57 -2.30 -11.15
N SER A 46 -1.63 -1.40 -12.15
CA SER A 46 -1.47 -1.73 -13.57
C SER A 46 -0.60 -0.69 -14.26
N ILE A 47 0.07 -1.09 -15.35
CA ILE A 47 0.74 -0.14 -16.26
C ILE A 47 -0.19 0.94 -16.78
N ARG A 48 -1.51 0.68 -16.88
CA ARG A 48 -2.49 1.70 -17.31
C ARG A 48 -2.65 2.84 -16.31
N ALA A 49 -2.31 2.60 -15.05
CA ALA A 49 -2.33 3.62 -14.01
C ALA A 49 -1.08 4.50 -14.05
N VAL A 50 -0.03 4.08 -14.78
CA VAL A 50 1.21 4.83 -14.91
C VAL A 50 0.98 6.00 -15.89
N PRO A 51 1.39 7.24 -15.52
CA PRO A 51 1.26 8.40 -16.41
C PRO A 51 1.96 8.17 -17.76
N GLU A 52 1.35 8.61 -18.86
CA GLU A 52 1.86 8.39 -20.23
C GLU A 52 3.24 9.02 -20.45
N GLU A 53 3.59 10.04 -19.65
CA GLU A 53 4.87 10.75 -19.70
C GLU A 53 6.07 9.88 -19.25
N VAL A 54 5.82 8.70 -18.67
CA VAL A 54 6.84 7.73 -18.22
C VAL A 54 7.53 6.96 -19.38
N ASN A 55 7.40 7.44 -20.63
CA ASN A 55 7.80 6.73 -21.86
C ASN A 55 9.10 7.22 -22.54
N LEU A 56 9.94 7.98 -21.86
CA LEU A 56 11.18 8.56 -22.42
C LEU A 56 12.39 7.60 -22.27
N GLU A 57 13.53 7.90 -22.92
CA GLU A 57 14.80 7.12 -22.89
C GLU A 57 15.51 7.13 -21.51
N ASP A 58 14.72 7.11 -20.44
CA ASP A 58 15.08 7.40 -19.08
C ASP A 58 15.47 6.15 -18.27
N VAL A 59 16.02 6.39 -17.08
CA VAL A 59 16.20 5.36 -16.05
C VAL A 59 15.12 5.59 -15.01
N LEU A 60 14.13 4.70 -14.95
CA LEU A 60 12.98 4.81 -14.07
C LEU A 60 13.21 3.96 -12.82
N ALA A 61 13.17 4.60 -11.66
CA ALA A 61 13.02 3.91 -10.39
C ALA A 61 11.55 3.56 -10.16
N VAL A 62 11.24 2.31 -9.84
CA VAL A 62 9.92 1.86 -9.41
C VAL A 62 10.01 1.46 -7.94
N PHE A 63 9.29 2.17 -7.08
CA PHE A 63 9.33 1.97 -5.64
C PHE A 63 7.98 1.50 -5.12
N ASP A 64 8.02 0.41 -4.35
CA ASP A 64 6.86 -0.15 -3.62
C ASP A 64 5.62 -0.42 -4.50
N TYR A 65 5.80 -0.53 -5.82
CA TYR A 65 4.69 -0.59 -6.75
C TYR A 65 4.67 -1.91 -7.52
N ASN A 66 3.82 -2.81 -7.01
CA ASN A 66 3.69 -4.20 -7.39
C ASN A 66 2.92 -4.40 -8.73
N ILE A 67 3.41 -3.82 -9.83
CA ILE A 67 2.84 -4.02 -11.18
C ILE A 67 3.16 -5.44 -11.66
N PRO A 68 2.24 -6.17 -12.33
CA PRO A 68 2.57 -7.47 -12.93
C PRO A 68 3.77 -7.42 -13.88
N THR A 69 4.67 -8.41 -13.80
CA THR A 69 5.92 -8.47 -14.61
C THR A 69 5.71 -8.30 -16.11
N HIS A 70 4.64 -8.90 -16.67
CA HIS A 70 4.30 -8.80 -18.10
C HIS A 70 3.80 -7.42 -18.52
N GLU A 71 3.29 -6.62 -17.57
CA GLU A 71 2.92 -5.22 -17.78
C GLU A 71 4.14 -4.31 -17.63
N MET A 72 4.98 -4.55 -16.62
CA MET A 72 6.23 -3.79 -16.45
C MET A 72 7.16 -3.91 -17.65
N GLY A 73 7.23 -5.08 -18.30
CA GLY A 73 8.02 -5.27 -19.53
C GLY A 73 7.56 -4.42 -20.72
N GLN A 74 6.41 -3.75 -20.63
CA GLN A 74 5.92 -2.81 -21.65
C GLN A 74 6.46 -1.39 -21.43
N LEU A 75 7.07 -1.10 -20.27
CA LEU A 75 7.76 0.15 -20.01
C LEU A 75 9.02 0.22 -20.88
N LYS A 76 9.19 1.34 -21.58
CA LYS A 76 10.39 1.62 -22.39
C LYS A 76 11.65 1.95 -21.58
N PRO A 77 11.58 2.68 -20.44
CA PRO A 77 12.75 3.02 -19.64
C PRO A 77 13.52 1.80 -19.12
N ARG A 78 14.82 1.99 -18.83
CA ARG A 78 15.56 1.00 -18.02
C ARG A 78 15.07 1.06 -16.58
N LEU A 79 14.66 -0.07 -16.03
CA LEU A 79 14.04 -0.13 -14.71
C LEU A 79 15.04 -0.39 -13.59
N VAL A 80 14.90 0.38 -12.50
CA VAL A 80 15.53 0.14 -11.20
C VAL A 80 14.42 -0.08 -10.18
N ILE A 81 14.36 -1.23 -9.51
CA ILE A 81 13.22 -1.59 -8.67
C ILE A 81 13.68 -1.73 -7.21
N ILE A 82 12.97 -1.07 -6.30
CA ILE A 82 13.06 -1.31 -4.85
C ILE A 82 11.67 -1.71 -4.38
N ASP A 83 11.53 -2.97 -3.96
CA ASP A 83 10.24 -3.55 -3.60
C ASP A 83 10.43 -4.65 -2.54
N HIS A 84 9.34 -5.09 -1.95
CA HIS A 84 9.28 -6.21 -1.00
C HIS A 84 8.08 -7.14 -1.24
N HIS A 85 7.32 -6.92 -2.33
CA HIS A 85 6.20 -7.74 -2.75
C HIS A 85 6.61 -9.00 -3.51
N SER A 86 5.65 -9.90 -3.77
CA SER A 86 5.91 -11.24 -4.31
C SER A 86 6.10 -11.28 -5.84
N ILE A 87 5.93 -10.16 -6.55
CA ILE A 87 6.08 -10.14 -8.01
C ILE A 87 7.56 -9.99 -8.37
N PRO A 88 8.11 -10.87 -9.23
CA PRO A 88 9.48 -10.73 -9.70
C PRO A 88 9.63 -9.55 -10.66
N ALA A 89 10.83 -8.99 -10.67
CA ALA A 89 11.22 -7.96 -11.63
C ALA A 89 11.19 -8.50 -13.07
N PRO A 90 10.86 -7.66 -14.07
CA PRO A 90 10.97 -8.06 -15.47
C PRO A 90 12.42 -8.26 -15.87
N GLU A 91 12.62 -9.05 -16.93
CA GLU A 91 13.94 -9.30 -17.50
C GLU A 91 14.67 -7.98 -17.82
N GLY A 92 15.96 -7.90 -17.47
CA GLY A 92 16.78 -6.71 -17.71
C GLY A 92 16.65 -5.58 -16.67
N ALA A 93 15.69 -5.65 -15.74
CA ALA A 93 15.60 -4.69 -14.64
C ALA A 93 16.69 -4.92 -13.58
N ILE A 94 17.15 -3.83 -12.96
CA ILE A 94 18.03 -3.88 -11.79
C ILE A 94 17.14 -3.79 -10.56
N ALA A 95 16.88 -4.92 -9.90
CA ALA A 95 15.98 -4.97 -8.75
C ALA A 95 16.71 -5.28 -7.44
N CYS A 96 16.16 -4.82 -6.33
CA CYS A 96 16.41 -5.33 -4.99
C CYS A 96 15.05 -5.62 -4.38
N ASN A 97 14.73 -6.90 -4.27
CA ASN A 97 13.48 -7.37 -3.70
C ASN A 97 13.76 -8.59 -2.82
N PRO A 98 13.91 -8.41 -1.50
CA PRO A 98 14.27 -9.50 -0.60
C PRO A 98 13.29 -10.67 -0.67
N LEU A 99 11.99 -10.44 -0.88
CA LEU A 99 11.00 -11.52 -0.88
C LEU A 99 11.19 -12.48 -2.06
N VAL A 100 11.50 -11.94 -3.24
CA VAL A 100 11.79 -12.73 -4.45
C VAL A 100 13.14 -13.44 -4.36
N GLU A 101 14.08 -12.87 -3.60
CA GLU A 101 15.41 -13.43 -3.34
C GLU A 101 15.43 -14.45 -2.19
N GLY A 102 14.26 -14.81 -1.63
CA GLY A 102 14.13 -15.79 -0.53
C GLY A 102 14.35 -15.22 0.87
N GLY A 103 14.50 -13.91 0.99
CA GLY A 103 14.51 -13.15 2.25
C GLY A 103 13.15 -12.53 2.58
N TRP A 104 13.17 -11.54 3.47
CA TRP A 104 11.99 -10.79 3.89
C TRP A 104 12.39 -9.36 4.28
N ALA A 105 11.52 -8.40 3.99
CA ALA A 105 11.66 -7.02 4.45
C ALA A 105 10.30 -6.45 4.85
N PRO A 106 10.25 -5.65 5.92
CA PRO A 106 8.98 -5.14 6.45
C PRO A 106 8.35 -4.04 5.58
N SER A 107 9.16 -3.37 4.74
CA SER A 107 8.75 -2.29 3.82
C SER A 107 9.83 -2.05 2.76
N ALA A 108 9.50 -1.44 1.63
CA ALA A 108 10.44 -0.99 0.60
C ALA A 108 11.35 0.14 1.09
N THR A 109 10.86 1.03 1.97
CA THR A 109 11.72 2.04 2.63
C THR A 109 12.86 1.37 3.39
N TYR A 110 12.56 0.29 4.13
CA TYR A 110 13.57 -0.48 4.84
C TYR A 110 14.60 -1.10 3.88
N VAL A 111 14.15 -1.65 2.74
CA VAL A 111 15.05 -2.18 1.70
C VAL A 111 16.03 -1.12 1.21
N LEU A 112 15.52 0.09 0.90
CA LEU A 112 16.38 1.20 0.48
C LEU A 112 17.38 1.57 1.58
N SER A 113 16.94 1.69 2.83
CA SER A 113 17.81 2.00 3.97
C SER A 113 18.90 0.96 4.19
N SER A 114 18.58 -0.33 4.04
CA SER A 114 19.56 -1.41 4.16
C SER A 114 20.66 -1.34 3.10
N LEU A 115 20.35 -0.87 1.89
CA LEU A 115 21.38 -0.65 0.87
C LEU A 115 22.38 0.44 1.30
N PHE A 116 21.92 1.49 1.98
CA PHE A 116 22.73 2.66 2.35
C PHE A 116 23.23 2.66 3.79
N ASP A 117 22.83 1.68 4.61
CA ASP A 117 23.05 1.64 6.06
C ASP A 117 22.62 2.95 6.74
N SER A 118 21.43 3.42 6.39
CA SER A 118 20.91 4.71 6.82
C SER A 118 19.45 4.57 7.20
N TYR A 119 19.18 4.22 8.45
CA TYR A 119 17.83 4.09 9.00
C TYR A 119 17.42 5.39 9.70
N ASP A 120 16.16 5.81 9.53
CA ASP A 120 15.60 6.98 10.21
C ASP A 120 14.08 6.82 10.42
N TRP A 121 13.43 7.88 10.91
CA TRP A 121 11.99 7.86 11.22
C TRP A 121 11.10 7.42 10.05
N ARG A 122 11.54 7.59 8.80
CA ARG A 122 10.79 7.14 7.61
C ARG A 122 10.64 5.63 7.59
N ASP A 123 11.67 4.89 7.99
CA ASP A 123 11.60 3.44 8.12
C ASP A 123 10.54 3.02 9.12
N ALA A 124 10.53 3.64 10.30
CA ALA A 124 9.54 3.35 11.33
C ALA A 124 8.10 3.62 10.84
N VAL A 125 7.89 4.75 10.14
CA VAL A 125 6.59 5.12 9.56
C VAL A 125 6.14 4.12 8.49
N SER A 126 7.02 3.75 7.57
CA SER A 126 6.70 2.79 6.51
C SER A 126 6.37 1.41 7.05
N ILE A 127 7.16 0.92 8.01
CA ILE A 127 6.93 -0.39 8.65
C ILE A 127 5.60 -0.40 9.40
N ALA A 128 5.26 0.68 10.11
CA ALA A 128 3.96 0.83 10.77
C ALA A 128 2.79 1.00 9.77
N ALA A 129 3.06 1.43 8.53
CA ALA A 129 2.06 1.49 7.48
C ALA A 129 1.73 0.10 6.94
N ASP A 130 2.72 -0.73 6.66
CA ASP A 130 2.51 -2.06 6.06
C ASP A 130 2.07 -3.09 7.08
N LEU A 131 2.76 -3.14 8.21
CA LEU A 131 2.45 -4.08 9.29
C LEU A 131 1.31 -3.53 10.15
N VAL A 132 0.29 -4.35 10.39
CA VAL A 132 -0.83 -3.99 11.28
C VAL A 132 -0.34 -3.87 12.73
N GLU A 133 0.59 -4.75 13.11
CA GLU A 133 1.19 -4.86 14.44
C GLU A 133 2.72 -4.92 14.26
N PRO A 134 3.37 -3.79 13.92
CA PRO A 134 4.83 -3.73 13.71
C PRO A 134 5.61 -4.27 14.91
N GLU A 135 5.10 -4.11 16.13
CA GLU A 135 5.68 -4.64 17.36
C GLU A 135 5.84 -6.17 17.41
N LYS A 136 5.14 -6.92 16.55
CA LYS A 136 5.30 -8.36 16.43
C LYS A 136 6.47 -8.77 15.54
N TRP A 137 7.02 -7.86 14.75
CA TRP A 137 8.22 -8.12 13.97
C TRP A 137 9.45 -8.03 14.88
N GLU A 138 10.29 -9.06 14.87
CA GLU A 138 11.48 -9.17 15.73
C GLU A 138 12.43 -7.98 15.62
N GLY A 139 12.59 -7.40 14.41
CA GLY A 139 13.45 -6.24 14.19
C GLY A 139 12.88 -4.90 14.69
N TRP A 140 11.58 -4.84 15.02
CA TRP A 140 10.91 -3.59 15.38
C TRP A 140 11.49 -2.97 16.63
N LYS A 141 11.60 -3.75 17.71
CA LYS A 141 12.04 -3.26 19.02
C LYS A 141 13.39 -2.54 18.91
N ARG A 142 14.35 -3.19 18.24
CA ARG A 142 15.69 -2.63 18.03
C ARG A 142 15.62 -1.33 17.21
N LEU A 143 14.93 -1.34 16.08
CA LEU A 143 14.80 -0.18 15.22
C LEU A 143 14.13 0.99 15.95
N SER A 144 13.01 0.75 16.66
CA SER A 144 12.28 1.79 17.39
C SER A 144 13.11 2.39 18.53
N GLU A 145 13.89 1.56 19.25
CA GLU A 145 14.78 2.02 20.32
C GLU A 145 15.96 2.85 19.76
N GLU A 146 16.61 2.38 18.69
CA GLU A 146 17.71 3.11 18.02
C GLU A 146 17.25 4.46 17.47
N LEU A 147 16.01 4.55 16.98
CA LEU A 147 15.43 5.78 16.44
C LEU A 147 14.78 6.66 17.52
N GLY A 148 14.55 6.14 18.72
CA GLY A 148 13.82 6.83 19.79
C GLY A 148 12.36 7.16 19.43
N ILE A 149 11.69 6.25 18.70
CA ILE A 149 10.32 6.45 18.20
C ILE A 149 9.37 5.43 18.84
N GLU A 150 8.30 5.93 19.44
CA GLU A 150 7.25 5.09 20.00
C GLU A 150 6.38 4.44 18.91
N THR A 151 5.88 3.25 19.19
CA THR A 151 5.07 2.48 18.21
C THR A 151 3.81 3.22 17.78
N GLU A 152 3.11 3.85 18.72
CA GLU A 152 1.90 4.61 18.41
C GLU A 152 2.21 5.91 17.67
N GLU A 153 3.40 6.49 17.87
CA GLU A 153 3.84 7.66 17.12
C GLU A 153 4.06 7.32 15.64
N ALA A 154 4.77 6.21 15.36
CA ALA A 154 4.96 5.71 14.00
C ALA A 154 3.63 5.36 13.32
N LYS A 155 2.72 4.67 14.04
CA LYS A 155 1.38 4.32 13.54
C LYS A 155 0.54 5.56 13.21
N GLU A 156 0.57 6.61 14.05
CA GLU A 156 -0.19 7.83 13.77
C GLU A 156 0.41 8.62 12.62
N ALA A 157 1.74 8.75 12.53
CA ALA A 157 2.39 9.35 11.38
C ALA A 157 2.06 8.60 10.08
N ALA A 158 2.10 7.27 10.09
CA ALA A 158 1.68 6.44 8.97
C ALA A 158 0.21 6.68 8.60
N ALA A 159 -0.69 6.80 9.58
CA ALA A 159 -2.09 7.08 9.34
C ALA A 159 -2.34 8.48 8.76
N ILE A 160 -1.55 9.48 9.18
CA ILE A 160 -1.57 10.85 8.66
C ILE A 160 -1.11 10.88 7.20
N VAL A 161 0.01 10.23 6.88
CA VAL A 161 0.56 10.16 5.52
C VAL A 161 -0.42 9.42 4.59
N ASN A 162 -0.90 8.26 5.03
CA ASN A 162 -1.92 7.49 4.30
C ASN A 162 -3.23 8.26 4.08
N ALA A 163 -3.50 9.32 4.85
CA ALA A 163 -4.68 10.13 4.64
C ALA A 163 -4.68 10.82 3.27
N CYS A 164 -3.52 11.10 2.66
CA CYS A 164 -3.42 11.71 1.34
C CYS A 164 -4.14 10.86 0.28
N HIS A 165 -3.76 9.59 0.09
CA HIS A 165 -4.36 8.74 -0.95
C HIS A 165 -5.81 8.36 -0.61
N ARG A 166 -6.15 8.22 0.68
CA ARG A 166 -7.50 7.84 1.14
C ARG A 166 -8.57 8.88 0.82
N ILE A 167 -8.16 10.13 0.56
CA ILE A 167 -9.07 11.18 0.07
C ILE A 167 -8.80 11.57 -1.39
N GLY A 168 -7.94 10.84 -2.09
CA GLY A 168 -7.58 11.12 -3.49
C GLY A 168 -6.73 12.38 -3.70
N ASP A 169 -5.91 12.78 -2.72
CA ASP A 169 -5.10 13.99 -2.80
C ASP A 169 -3.68 13.70 -3.34
N THR A 170 -3.56 13.65 -4.66
CA THR A 170 -2.28 13.42 -5.36
C THR A 170 -1.25 14.50 -5.09
N PHE A 171 -1.67 15.76 -4.88
CA PHE A 171 -0.75 16.84 -4.53
C PHE A 171 -0.10 16.61 -3.16
N CYS A 172 -0.86 16.12 -2.18
CA CYS A 172 -0.36 15.73 -0.86
C CYS A 172 0.69 14.60 -0.98
N ILE A 173 0.44 13.59 -1.82
CA ILE A 173 1.37 12.49 -2.08
C ILE A 173 2.69 13.01 -2.67
N LEU A 174 2.60 13.82 -3.75
CA LEU A 174 3.76 14.43 -4.40
C LEU A 174 4.55 15.30 -3.42
N SER A 175 3.86 16.18 -2.69
CA SER A 175 4.47 17.10 -1.74
C SER A 175 5.24 16.38 -0.62
N LEU A 176 4.65 15.32 -0.04
CA LEU A 176 5.32 14.52 0.99
C LEU A 176 6.50 13.72 0.41
N SER A 177 6.32 13.13 -0.77
CA SER A 177 7.39 12.39 -1.44
C SER A 177 8.61 13.28 -1.69
N GLU A 178 8.42 14.54 -2.05
CA GLU A 178 9.55 15.48 -2.21
C GLU A 178 10.09 16.02 -0.87
N ARG A 179 9.20 16.39 0.05
CA ARG A 179 9.54 17.35 1.13
C ARG A 179 9.33 16.84 2.54
N ALA A 180 8.95 15.58 2.75
CA ALA A 180 8.75 15.05 4.11
C ALA A 180 10.01 15.16 4.99
N HIS A 181 11.21 15.03 4.42
CA HIS A 181 12.48 15.28 5.10
C HIS A 181 12.61 16.69 5.73
N LEU A 182 11.98 17.72 5.13
CA LEU A 182 11.98 19.09 5.66
C LEU A 182 11.05 19.25 6.87
N LEU A 183 10.01 18.43 6.95
CA LEU A 183 9.08 18.40 8.07
C LEU A 183 9.65 17.58 9.24
N GLY A 184 10.28 16.45 8.92
CA GLY A 184 10.60 15.40 9.88
C GLY A 184 9.33 14.77 10.48
N LEU A 185 9.54 13.80 11.37
CA LEU A 185 8.43 13.09 12.04
C LEU A 185 7.51 14.05 12.80
N LYS A 186 8.09 14.93 13.62
CA LYS A 186 7.35 15.93 14.39
C LYS A 186 6.52 16.85 13.49
N GLY A 187 7.10 17.34 12.40
CA GLY A 187 6.38 18.20 11.46
C GLY A 187 5.21 17.50 10.78
N ILE A 188 5.32 16.19 10.49
CA ILE A 188 4.18 15.39 9.97
C ILE A 188 3.08 15.29 11.03
N LEU A 189 3.44 14.93 12.26
CA LEU A 189 2.50 14.74 13.36
C LEU A 189 1.78 16.01 13.76
N GLU A 190 2.45 17.17 13.66
CA GLU A 190 1.91 18.47 14.08
C GLU A 190 1.30 19.27 12.92
N SER A 191 1.51 18.86 11.66
CA SER A 191 1.03 19.60 10.50
C SER A 191 -0.50 19.76 10.50
N PRO A 192 -1.02 21.00 10.62
CA PRO A 192 -2.47 21.23 10.63
C PRO A 192 -3.13 20.79 9.32
N SER A 193 -2.43 20.91 8.19
CA SER A 193 -2.97 20.55 6.88
C SER A 193 -3.08 19.03 6.71
N LEU A 194 -2.13 18.25 7.23
CA LEU A 194 -2.17 16.79 7.19
C LEU A 194 -3.16 16.24 8.22
N ARG A 195 -3.20 16.81 9.43
CA ARG A 195 -4.21 16.47 10.46
C ARG A 195 -5.64 16.64 9.95
N ARG A 196 -5.95 17.73 9.26
CA ARG A 196 -7.28 17.92 8.64
C ARG A 196 -7.63 16.82 7.64
N ARG A 197 -6.65 16.26 6.91
CA ARG A 197 -6.88 15.12 6.00
C ARG A 197 -7.15 13.85 6.79
N ARG A 198 -6.34 13.61 7.83
CA ARG A 198 -6.53 12.49 8.76
C ARG A 198 -7.92 12.49 9.40
N GLU A 199 -8.39 13.65 9.85
CA GLU A 199 -9.74 13.86 10.40
C GLU A 199 -10.83 13.59 9.37
N LYS A 200 -10.67 14.04 8.12
CA LYS A 200 -11.61 13.71 7.04
C LYS A 200 -11.71 12.20 6.82
N VAL A 201 -10.58 11.50 6.80
CA VAL A 201 -10.57 10.03 6.70
C VAL A 201 -11.27 9.38 7.89
N LEU A 202 -11.03 9.86 9.11
CA LEU A 202 -11.73 9.35 10.30
C LEU A 202 -13.24 9.48 10.18
N LYS A 203 -13.73 10.67 9.78
CA LYS A 203 -15.17 10.90 9.55
C LYS A 203 -15.74 9.97 8.50
N LEU A 204 -15.03 9.77 7.37
CA LEU A 204 -15.46 8.83 6.33
C LEU A 204 -15.50 7.39 6.86
N LEU A 205 -14.54 6.98 7.69
CA LEU A 205 -14.55 5.66 8.30
C LEU A 205 -15.67 5.51 9.33
N ASP A 206 -15.99 6.55 10.11
CA ASP A 206 -17.13 6.56 11.03
C ASP A 206 -18.46 6.41 10.27
N GLU A 207 -18.63 7.17 9.17
CA GLU A 207 -19.78 7.04 8.28
C GLU A 207 -19.92 5.63 7.71
N LEU A 208 -18.82 5.05 7.21
CA LEU A 208 -18.83 3.68 6.69
C LEU A 208 -19.13 2.67 7.80
N GLU A 209 -18.53 2.80 8.97
CA GLU A 209 -18.77 1.86 10.09
C GLU A 209 -20.25 1.85 10.50
N ASN A 210 -20.92 3.01 10.53
CA ASN A 210 -22.34 3.12 10.87
C ASN A 210 -23.29 2.49 9.83
N LEU A 211 -22.83 2.32 8.59
CA LEU A 211 -23.61 1.73 7.50
C LEU A 211 -23.36 0.22 7.34
N LEU A 212 -22.39 -0.34 8.07
CA LEU A 212 -22.06 -1.76 7.99
C LEU A 212 -23.22 -2.63 8.46
N LYS A 213 -23.50 -3.67 7.67
CA LYS A 213 -24.35 -4.78 8.06
C LYS A 213 -23.47 -6.00 8.18
N CYS A 214 -23.28 -6.51 9.40
CA CYS A 214 -22.44 -7.66 9.64
C CYS A 214 -23.26 -8.87 10.08
N VAL A 215 -22.88 -10.04 9.57
CA VAL A 215 -23.42 -11.35 9.95
C VAL A 215 -22.26 -12.24 10.40
N GLU A 216 -22.44 -12.95 11.50
CA GLU A 216 -21.44 -13.86 12.06
C GLU A 216 -21.91 -15.31 11.92
N SER A 217 -21.02 -16.18 11.45
CA SER A 217 -21.27 -17.62 11.35
C SER A 217 -19.96 -18.38 11.32
N ASP A 218 -19.85 -19.45 12.12
CA ASP A 218 -18.71 -20.38 12.12
C ASP A 218 -17.31 -19.73 12.20
N GLY A 219 -17.20 -18.62 12.94
CA GLY A 219 -15.93 -17.88 13.10
C GLY A 219 -15.60 -16.92 11.96
N ILE A 220 -16.50 -16.79 10.97
CA ILE A 220 -16.46 -15.80 9.90
C ILE A 220 -17.36 -14.63 10.29
N THR A 221 -16.84 -13.42 10.21
CA THR A 221 -17.66 -12.20 10.22
C THR A 221 -17.66 -11.62 8.81
N PHE A 222 -18.82 -11.61 8.18
CA PHE A 222 -19.04 -10.97 6.89
C PHE A 222 -19.74 -9.63 7.10
N CYS A 223 -19.13 -8.54 6.64
CA CYS A 223 -19.69 -7.21 6.69
C CYS A 223 -19.91 -6.66 5.28
N GLU A 224 -21.10 -6.14 5.01
CA GLU A 224 -21.46 -5.51 3.76
C GLU A 224 -21.81 -4.03 3.95
N ILE A 225 -21.46 -3.23 2.95
CA ILE A 225 -21.83 -1.81 2.88
C ILE A 225 -22.00 -1.35 1.43
N GLU A 226 -23.00 -0.49 1.20
CA GLU A 226 -23.15 0.27 -0.03
C GLU A 226 -22.50 1.65 0.10
N SER A 227 -21.77 2.08 -0.94
CA SER A 227 -21.04 3.34 -0.95
C SER A 227 -20.79 3.87 -2.36
N ASP A 228 -20.09 4.98 -2.49
CA ASP A 228 -19.61 5.48 -3.78
C ASP A 228 -18.34 4.76 -4.22
N ASP A 229 -18.12 4.60 -5.53
CA ASP A 229 -16.93 3.95 -6.12
C ASP A 229 -15.61 4.54 -5.60
N LYS A 230 -15.58 5.85 -5.29
CA LYS A 230 -14.40 6.54 -4.76
C LYS A 230 -14.03 6.10 -3.34
N ARG A 231 -15.00 5.65 -2.54
CA ARG A 231 -14.79 5.24 -1.15
C ARG A 231 -14.26 3.80 -1.04
N LEU A 232 -14.26 3.03 -2.13
CA LEU A 232 -13.73 1.66 -2.14
C LEU A 232 -12.24 1.58 -1.74
N ILE A 233 -11.47 2.66 -1.90
CA ILE A 233 -10.08 2.71 -1.44
C ILE A 233 -9.95 2.57 0.08
N LEU A 234 -11.00 2.89 0.85
CA LEU A 234 -11.01 2.87 2.31
C LEU A 234 -11.19 1.47 2.92
N ILE A 235 -11.46 0.43 2.11
CA ILE A 235 -11.83 -0.90 2.64
C ILE A 235 -10.80 -1.49 3.59
N SER A 236 -9.51 -1.34 3.30
CA SER A 236 -8.42 -1.88 4.11
C SER A 236 -8.27 -1.10 5.42
N ALA A 237 -8.53 0.21 5.39
CA ALA A 237 -8.54 1.05 6.59
C ALA A 237 -9.75 0.72 7.48
N LEU A 238 -10.91 0.48 6.88
CA LEU A 238 -12.10 0.00 7.59
C LEU A 238 -11.84 -1.38 8.21
N TRP A 239 -11.22 -2.30 7.46
CA TRP A 239 -10.81 -3.61 7.97
C TRP A 239 -9.90 -3.50 9.19
N ARG A 240 -8.83 -2.69 9.14
CA ARG A 240 -7.91 -2.51 10.28
C ARG A 240 -8.62 -1.97 11.52
N ARG A 241 -9.63 -1.12 11.34
CA ARG A 241 -10.44 -0.56 12.43
C ARG A 241 -11.37 -1.60 13.05
N LEU A 242 -11.99 -2.45 12.23
CA LEU A 242 -12.88 -3.51 12.69
C LEU A 242 -12.11 -4.69 13.29
N TYR A 243 -10.95 -5.07 12.76
CA TYR A 243 -10.13 -6.18 13.25
C TYR A 243 -9.80 -6.07 14.75
N LYS A 244 -9.59 -4.85 15.26
CA LYS A 244 -9.35 -4.61 16.69
C LYS A 244 -10.60 -4.81 17.56
N LYS A 245 -11.80 -4.72 16.97
CA LYS A 245 -13.09 -4.79 17.65
C LYS A 245 -13.76 -6.17 17.52
N ILE A 246 -13.62 -6.78 16.35
CA ILE A 246 -14.27 -8.04 15.96
C ILE A 246 -13.26 -9.18 16.14
N LYS A 247 -13.56 -10.09 17.07
CA LYS A 247 -12.74 -11.29 17.31
C LYS A 247 -13.19 -12.43 16.38
N ALA A 248 -13.02 -12.23 15.08
CA ALA A 248 -13.29 -13.25 14.07
C ALA A 248 -12.01 -14.00 13.69
N LYS A 249 -12.15 -15.27 13.32
CA LYS A 249 -11.06 -16.03 12.67
C LYS A 249 -10.88 -15.61 11.21
N GLU A 250 -11.95 -15.13 10.60
CA GLU A 250 -11.96 -14.54 9.27
C GLU A 250 -12.87 -13.32 9.23
N LEU A 251 -12.35 -12.17 8.79
CA LEU A 251 -13.13 -10.95 8.59
C LEU A 251 -13.15 -10.60 7.11
N ILE A 252 -14.34 -10.64 6.53
CA ILE A 252 -14.59 -10.31 5.12
C ILE A 252 -15.44 -9.05 5.05
N ILE A 253 -14.95 -8.05 4.34
CA ILE A 253 -15.70 -6.82 4.07
C ILE A 253 -15.97 -6.74 2.58
N LEU A 254 -17.23 -6.52 2.23
CA LEU A 254 -17.68 -6.20 0.89
C LEU A 254 -18.19 -4.76 0.84
N MET A 255 -17.55 -3.93 0.03
CA MET A 255 -18.03 -2.60 -0.29
C MET A 255 -18.59 -2.59 -1.71
N LYS A 256 -19.89 -2.34 -1.86
CA LYS A 256 -20.56 -2.21 -3.16
C LYS A 256 -20.62 -0.73 -3.55
N GLY A 257 -19.97 -0.40 -4.67
CA GLY A 257 -20.08 0.88 -5.34
C GLY A 257 -21.26 0.91 -6.32
N LYS A 258 -21.33 1.97 -7.14
CA LYS A 258 -22.32 2.11 -8.22
C LYS A 258 -22.01 1.23 -9.42
N ASN A 259 -20.73 1.11 -9.79
CA ASN A 259 -20.30 0.38 -10.99
C ASN A 259 -19.44 -0.84 -10.67
N LYS A 260 -18.80 -0.83 -9.50
CA LYS A 260 -17.83 -1.83 -9.08
C LYS A 260 -17.96 -2.11 -7.59
N ALA A 261 -17.53 -3.28 -7.17
CA ALA A 261 -17.40 -3.64 -5.77
C ALA A 261 -15.93 -3.88 -5.42
N ARG A 262 -15.59 -3.70 -4.15
CA ARG A 262 -14.33 -4.16 -3.59
C ARG A 262 -14.60 -5.13 -2.46
N ILE A 263 -13.90 -6.25 -2.48
CA ILE A 263 -13.85 -7.17 -1.36
C ILE A 263 -12.47 -7.10 -0.71
N TYR A 264 -12.44 -7.24 0.61
CA TYR A 264 -11.24 -7.40 1.39
C TYR A 264 -11.47 -8.51 2.41
N CYS A 265 -10.70 -9.58 2.29
CA CYS A 265 -10.75 -10.76 3.15
C CYS A 265 -9.43 -10.87 3.89
N ARG A 266 -9.47 -11.19 5.18
CA ARG A 266 -8.27 -11.52 5.94
C ARG A 266 -8.62 -12.40 7.13
N GLY A 267 -7.84 -13.46 7.30
CA GLY A 267 -8.06 -14.43 8.34
C GLY A 267 -7.23 -15.69 8.18
N GLU A 268 -7.54 -16.68 9.01
CA GLU A 268 -6.82 -17.95 9.11
C GLU A 268 -7.66 -19.13 8.58
N LEU A 269 -8.92 -18.90 8.20
CA LEU A 269 -9.84 -19.98 7.79
C LEU A 269 -9.65 -20.37 6.33
N PHE A 270 -9.32 -19.40 5.48
CA PHE A 270 -9.21 -19.62 4.04
C PHE A 270 -7.78 -19.38 3.54
N ASP A 271 -7.32 -20.27 2.65
CA ASP A 271 -6.21 -19.97 1.75
C ASP A 271 -6.75 -19.17 0.56
N HIS A 272 -6.53 -17.86 0.63
CA HIS A 272 -7.02 -16.88 -0.33
C HIS A 272 -6.33 -16.98 -1.70
N LEU A 273 -5.22 -17.74 -1.85
CA LEU A 273 -4.53 -17.88 -3.13
C LEU A 273 -5.43 -18.49 -4.21
N LYS A 274 -6.28 -19.46 -3.84
CA LYS A 274 -7.24 -20.08 -4.77
C LYS A 274 -8.26 -19.08 -5.31
N LEU A 275 -8.74 -18.20 -4.44
CA LEU A 275 -9.66 -17.13 -4.83
C LEU A 275 -8.96 -16.12 -5.75
N ILE A 276 -7.74 -15.73 -5.40
CA ILE A 276 -6.91 -14.81 -6.20
C ILE A 276 -6.67 -15.39 -7.60
N GLU A 277 -6.27 -16.65 -7.70
CA GLU A 277 -6.06 -17.34 -8.97
C GLU A 277 -7.35 -17.42 -9.79
N MET A 278 -8.47 -17.76 -9.17
CA MET A 278 -9.77 -17.81 -9.85
C MET A 278 -10.16 -16.46 -10.45
N LEU A 279 -9.90 -15.36 -9.74
CA LEU A 279 -10.28 -14.01 -10.16
C LEU A 279 -9.29 -13.37 -11.14
N ARG A 280 -8.06 -13.87 -11.22
CA ARG A 280 -7.01 -13.32 -12.09
C ARG A 280 -7.49 -13.25 -13.54
N GLY A 281 -7.40 -12.07 -14.15
CA GLY A 281 -7.86 -11.81 -15.52
C GLY A 281 -9.39 -11.72 -15.72
N LYS A 282 -10.20 -11.85 -14.65
CA LYS A 282 -11.68 -11.78 -14.71
C LYS A 282 -12.27 -10.57 -13.99
N VAL A 283 -11.47 -9.91 -13.17
CA VAL A 283 -11.86 -8.72 -12.42
C VAL A 283 -10.92 -7.57 -12.78
N TYR A 284 -11.25 -6.35 -12.35
CA TYR A 284 -10.37 -5.20 -12.58
C TYR A 284 -9.02 -5.44 -11.92
N GLU A 285 -9.05 -5.84 -10.63
CA GLU A 285 -7.83 -6.05 -9.84
C GLU A 285 -8.03 -7.15 -8.81
N VAL A 286 -6.99 -7.95 -8.57
CA VAL A 286 -6.95 -8.93 -7.48
C VAL A 286 -5.53 -9.20 -7.04
N GLY A 287 -5.32 -9.28 -5.73
CA GLY A 287 -4.02 -9.59 -5.13
C GLY A 287 -4.13 -9.94 -3.66
N GLY A 288 -2.99 -10.31 -3.07
CA GLY A 288 -2.90 -10.68 -1.67
C GLY A 288 -1.90 -11.80 -1.40
N LYS A 289 -2.11 -12.48 -0.28
CA LYS A 289 -1.28 -13.54 0.32
C LYS A 289 -2.20 -14.68 0.77
N PRO A 290 -1.71 -15.84 1.22
CA PRO A 290 -2.58 -16.92 1.73
C PRO A 290 -3.63 -16.43 2.74
N GLU A 291 -3.27 -15.51 3.62
CA GLU A 291 -4.10 -14.96 4.68
C GLU A 291 -4.86 -13.68 4.30
N VAL A 292 -4.69 -13.14 3.09
CA VAL A 292 -5.29 -11.87 2.63
C VAL A 292 -5.74 -11.95 1.18
N CYS A 293 -6.96 -11.49 0.89
CA CYS A 293 -7.40 -11.19 -0.47
C CYS A 293 -7.92 -9.75 -0.56
N SER A 294 -7.55 -9.02 -1.60
CA SER A 294 -8.32 -7.85 -2.02
C SER A 294 -8.59 -7.93 -3.51
N ALA A 295 -9.84 -7.65 -3.91
CA ALA A 295 -10.21 -7.60 -5.31
C ALA A 295 -11.19 -6.47 -5.59
N ILE A 296 -10.99 -5.78 -6.72
CA ILE A 296 -11.93 -4.81 -7.28
C ILE A 296 -12.56 -5.47 -8.51
N MET A 297 -13.89 -5.55 -8.53
CA MET A 297 -14.62 -6.36 -9.51
C MET A 297 -15.90 -5.69 -10.00
N PRO A 298 -16.39 -6.05 -11.20
CA PRO A 298 -17.75 -5.71 -11.62
C PRO A 298 -18.80 -6.29 -10.66
N LEU A 299 -19.93 -5.59 -10.49
CA LEU A 299 -20.99 -6.03 -9.57
C LEU A 299 -21.53 -7.44 -9.85
N HIS A 300 -21.61 -7.85 -11.12
CA HIS A 300 -22.11 -9.18 -11.50
C HIS A 300 -21.20 -10.35 -11.07
N VAL A 301 -19.95 -10.07 -10.67
CA VAL A 301 -18.99 -11.09 -10.20
C VAL A 301 -19.13 -11.36 -8.70
N VAL A 302 -19.73 -10.44 -7.94
CA VAL A 302 -19.79 -10.47 -6.48
C VAL A 302 -20.39 -11.77 -5.95
N GLU A 303 -21.58 -12.17 -6.43
CA GLU A 303 -22.25 -13.39 -5.96
C GLU A 303 -21.39 -14.64 -6.13
N ARG A 304 -20.64 -14.72 -7.24
CA ARG A 304 -19.73 -15.84 -7.49
C ARG A 304 -18.60 -15.88 -6.47
N VAL A 305 -18.05 -14.72 -6.08
CA VAL A 305 -17.00 -14.62 -5.07
C VAL A 305 -17.53 -15.00 -3.69
N LEU A 306 -18.69 -14.49 -3.31
CA LEU A 306 -19.33 -14.80 -2.03
C LEU A 306 -19.63 -16.30 -1.87
N ASN A 307 -20.08 -16.96 -2.95
CA ASN A 307 -20.29 -18.41 -2.95
C ASN A 307 -19.00 -19.21 -2.75
N VAL A 308 -17.87 -18.76 -3.31
CA VAL A 308 -16.57 -19.42 -3.12
C VAL A 308 -16.05 -19.24 -1.69
N LEU A 309 -16.29 -18.08 -1.10
CA LEU A 309 -15.93 -17.77 0.29
C LEU A 309 -16.87 -18.42 1.31
N GLY A 310 -17.99 -19.03 0.88
CA GLY A 310 -18.96 -19.66 1.77
C GLY A 310 -19.52 -18.69 2.81
N VAL A 311 -19.66 -17.40 2.48
CA VAL A 311 -20.10 -16.39 3.45
C VAL A 311 -21.54 -16.66 3.91
N PRO A 312 -21.86 -16.42 5.20
CA PRO A 312 -23.23 -16.45 5.67
C PRO A 312 -24.07 -15.37 4.96
N ARG A 313 -25.32 -15.71 4.62
CA ARG A 313 -26.30 -14.83 3.98
C ARG A 313 -27.35 -14.35 4.99
#